data_AF-A0A9P3YQB1-F1
#
_entry.id   AF-A0A9P3YQB1-F1
#
_cell.length_a   1.000
_cell.length_b   1.000
_cell.length_c   1.000
_cell.angle_alpha   90.00
_cell.angle_beta   90.00
_cell.angle_gamma   90.00
#
_symmetry.space_group_name_H-M   'P 1'
#
loop_
_entity.id
_entity.type
_entity.pdbx_description
1 polymer ?
#
loop_
_entity_poly.entity_id
_entity_poly.type
_entity_poly.pdbx_seq_one_letter_code
_entity_poly.pdbx_strand_id
1 'polypeptide(L)'
;MSKSELGVKTNLVSELLMMSYFFIDSLLEKFIFKGGNIWITFIILFAFWACDFMYNKKYNDLVDEASKLMLLKVDHIASKIMLYSIFLIAVFFSANYTRGLDISNLDIGVILLAILFIQSLSKLILYIYFDKKGICN
;
A
#
# COMPACT_ATOMS: atom_id res chain seq x y z
N MET A 1 14.60 -18.82 10.70
CA MET A 1 14.25 -17.58 10.00
C MET A 1 15.55 -16.88 9.66
N SER A 2 15.88 -16.81 8.37
CA SER A 2 17.11 -16.16 7.92
C SER A 2 17.02 -14.65 8.18
N LYS A 3 18.16 -13.96 8.33
CA LYS A 3 18.19 -12.49 8.52
C LYS A 3 17.49 -11.75 7.36
N SER A 4 17.45 -12.36 6.17
CA SER A 4 16.79 -11.81 4.99
C SER A 4 15.26 -11.85 5.09
N GLU A 5 14.65 -12.98 5.45
CA GLU A 5 13.19 -13.12 5.66
C GLU A 5 12.64 -12.12 6.68
N LEU A 6 13.37 -11.98 7.78
CA LEU A 6 12.99 -11.07 8.87
C LEU A 6 12.94 -9.62 8.37
N GLY A 7 13.88 -9.26 7.49
CA GLY A 7 13.91 -7.97 6.82
C GLY A 7 12.72 -7.72 5.87
N VAL A 8 12.27 -8.74 5.14
CA VAL A 8 11.25 -8.55 4.08
C VAL A 8 9.92 -8.29 4.77
N LYS A 9 9.67 -9.07 5.82
CA LYS A 9 8.51 -8.90 6.69
C LYS A 9 8.48 -7.51 7.34
N THR A 10 9.61 -7.02 7.87
CA THR A 10 9.66 -5.67 8.45
C THR A 10 9.40 -4.58 7.40
N ASN A 11 9.86 -4.76 6.16
CA ASN A 11 9.59 -3.83 5.09
C ASN A 11 8.10 -3.76 4.73
N LEU A 12 7.46 -4.93 4.55
CA LEU A 12 6.02 -5.01 4.29
C LEU A 12 5.17 -4.42 5.42
N VAL A 13 5.58 -4.62 6.68
CA VAL A 13 4.91 -4.01 7.84
C VAL A 13 5.11 -2.49 7.85
N SER A 14 6.29 -2.00 7.49
CA SER A 14 6.57 -0.56 7.36
C SER A 14 5.71 0.08 6.27
N GLU A 15 5.62 -0.54 5.09
CA GLU A 15 4.73 -0.12 4.00
C GLU A 15 3.28 -0.04 4.47
N LEU A 16 2.80 -1.06 5.20
CA LEU A 16 1.44 -1.08 5.72
C LEU A 16 1.18 0.04 6.74
N LEU A 17 2.12 0.25 7.68
CA LEU A 17 2.00 1.31 8.69
C LEU A 17 1.96 2.70 8.02
N MET A 18 2.82 2.93 7.03
CA MET A 18 2.83 4.16 6.25
C MET A 18 1.48 4.38 5.55
N MET A 19 0.98 3.37 4.82
CA MET A 19 -0.33 3.46 4.15
C MET A 19 -1.47 3.69 5.15
N SER A 20 -1.41 3.07 6.33
CA SER A 20 -2.41 3.25 7.39
C SER A 20 -2.44 4.68 7.94
N TYR A 21 -1.26 5.28 8.13
CA TYR A 21 -1.13 6.65 8.60
C TYR A 21 -1.79 7.62 7.62
N PHE A 22 -1.48 7.52 6.32
CA PHE A 22 -2.10 8.38 5.30
C PHE A 22 -3.60 8.16 5.17
N PHE A 23 -4.06 6.92 5.27
CA PHE A 23 -5.48 6.62 5.22
C PHE A 23 -6.22 7.27 6.39
N ILE A 24 -5.68 7.17 7.61
CA ILE A 24 -6.25 7.80 8.80
C ILE A 24 -6.21 9.33 8.69
N ASP A 25 -5.09 9.91 8.25
CA ASP A 25 -4.93 11.36 8.09
C ASP A 25 -5.97 11.93 7.10
N SER A 26 -6.17 11.26 5.96
CA SER A 26 -7.17 11.65 4.97
C SER A 26 -8.61 11.50 5.48
N LEU A 27 -8.89 10.49 6.32
CA LEU A 27 -10.20 10.36 6.99
C LEU A 27 -10.41 11.48 8.02
N LEU A 28 -9.39 11.81 8.81
CA LEU A 28 -9.45 12.90 9.79
C LEU A 28 -9.67 14.24 9.11
N GLU A 29 -9.01 14.51 7.99
CA GLU A 29 -9.22 15.74 7.21
C GLU A 29 -10.65 15.84 6.68
N LYS A 30 -11.19 14.73 6.16
CA LYS A 30 -12.55 14.67 5.62
C LYS A 30 -13.64 14.83 6.68
N PHE A 31 -13.52 14.12 7.80
CA PHE A 31 -14.59 14.02 8.79
C PHE A 31 -14.45 14.99 9.96
N ILE A 32 -13.24 15.37 10.35
CA ILE A 32 -12.97 16.15 11.57
C ILE A 32 -12.44 17.56 11.24
N PHE A 33 -11.38 17.67 10.43
CA PHE A 33 -10.63 18.93 10.30
C PHE A 33 -11.04 19.82 9.11
N LYS A 34 -11.93 19.38 8.21
CA LYS A 34 -12.52 20.15 7.09
C LYS A 34 -11.59 21.23 6.50
N GLY A 35 -10.44 20.81 5.96
CA GLY A 35 -9.49 21.71 5.28
C GLY A 35 -8.23 22.04 6.08
N GLY A 36 -7.57 21.02 6.63
CA GLY A 36 -6.26 21.15 7.28
C GLY A 36 -5.12 21.43 6.29
N ASN A 37 -3.96 21.80 6.81
CA ASN A 37 -2.80 22.19 6.00
C ASN A 37 -2.05 20.97 5.42
N ILE A 38 -2.42 20.58 4.20
CA ILE A 38 -1.95 19.40 3.44
C ILE A 38 -0.41 19.35 3.28
N TRP A 39 0.27 20.51 3.39
CA TRP A 39 1.71 20.63 3.21
C TRP A 39 2.54 19.79 4.19
N ILE A 40 2.07 19.61 5.43
CA ILE A 40 2.78 18.82 6.44
C ILE A 40 2.78 17.34 6.06
N THR A 41 1.65 16.83 5.59
CA THR A 41 1.48 15.45 5.13
C THR A 41 2.41 15.14 3.94
N PHE A 42 2.56 16.07 2.99
CA PHE A 42 3.51 15.92 1.88
C PHE A 42 4.98 15.96 2.29
N ILE A 43 5.35 16.78 3.27
CA ILE A 43 6.73 16.83 3.80
C ILE A 43 7.09 15.51 4.48
N ILE A 44 6.16 14.96 5.27
CA ILE A 44 6.31 13.65 5.92
C ILE A 44 6.46 12.55 4.87
N LEU A 45 5.65 12.57 3.80
CA LEU A 45 5.74 11.64 2.68
C LEU A 45 7.14 11.64 2.04
N PHE A 46 7.67 12.84 1.77
CA PHE A 46 8.96 12.97 1.10
C PHE A 46 10.12 12.48 1.98
N ALA A 47 10.09 12.80 3.27
CA ALA A 47 11.06 12.32 4.23
C ALA A 47 11.03 10.78 4.35
N PHE A 48 9.83 10.20 4.41
CA PHE A 48 9.66 8.75 4.48
C PHE A 48 10.15 8.06 3.21
N TRP A 49 9.86 8.61 2.03
CA TRP A 49 10.30 8.05 0.75
C TRP A 49 11.82 8.11 0.59
N ALA A 50 12.46 9.19 1.07
CA ALA A 50 13.91 9.29 1.10
C ALA A 50 14.53 8.25 2.05
N CYS A 51 13.95 8.05 3.23
CA CYS A 51 14.38 7.02 4.18
C CYS A 51 14.20 5.60 3.61
N ASP A 52 13.05 5.32 2.99
CA ASP A 52 12.75 4.03 2.39
C ASP A 52 13.69 3.73 1.22
N PHE A 53 13.98 4.72 0.36
CA PHE A 53 14.93 4.57 -0.74
C PHE A 53 16.35 4.24 -0.24
N MET A 54 16.81 4.93 0.81
CA MET A 54 18.11 4.64 1.42
C MET A 54 18.14 3.25 2.06
N TYR A 55 17.04 2.84 2.71
CA TYR A 55 16.94 1.53 3.35
C TYR A 55 16.88 0.41 2.30
N ASN A 56 16.07 0.56 1.26
CA ASN A 56 15.92 -0.40 0.16
C ASN A 56 17.25 -0.66 -0.57
N LYS A 57 18.10 0.36 -0.74
CA LYS A 57 19.44 0.19 -1.33
C LYS A 57 20.32 -0.77 -0.52
N LYS A 58 20.30 -0.66 0.81
CA LYS A 58 21.04 -1.56 1.71
C LYS A 58 20.37 -2.92 1.86
N TYR A 59 19.06 -2.94 1.67
CA TYR A 59 18.23 -4.13 1.80
C TYR A 59 18.41 -5.10 0.63
N ASN A 60 18.43 -4.60 -0.61
CA ASN A 60 18.51 -5.42 -1.82
C ASN A 60 19.78 -6.30 -1.92
N ASP A 61 20.85 -5.90 -1.24
CA ASP A 61 22.12 -6.64 -1.11
C ASP A 61 22.05 -7.79 -0.08
N LEU A 62 21.10 -7.74 0.87
CA LEU A 62 20.96 -8.71 1.97
C LEU A 62 19.81 -9.71 1.77
N VAL A 63 18.96 -9.49 0.77
CA VAL A 63 17.77 -10.32 0.50
C VAL A 63 18.18 -11.56 -0.30
N ASP A 64 17.84 -12.72 0.26
CA ASP A 64 18.10 -14.03 -0.33
C ASP A 64 17.20 -14.28 -1.55
N GLU A 65 17.68 -15.06 -2.50
CA GLU A 65 17.05 -15.23 -3.81
C GLU A 65 15.66 -15.89 -3.72
N ALA A 66 15.48 -16.82 -2.76
CA ALA A 66 14.20 -17.43 -2.45
C ALA A 66 13.14 -16.41 -1.97
N SER A 67 13.56 -15.45 -1.13
CA SER A 67 12.67 -14.40 -0.63
C SER A 67 12.31 -13.37 -1.71
N LYS A 68 13.22 -13.07 -2.66
CA LYS A 68 12.90 -12.27 -3.87
C LYS A 68 11.85 -12.98 -4.72
N LEU A 69 11.98 -14.29 -4.91
CA LEU A 69 11.06 -15.07 -5.72
C LEU A 69 9.66 -15.18 -5.08
N MET A 70 9.59 -15.31 -3.75
CA MET A 70 8.32 -15.21 -3.02
C MET A 70 7.68 -13.82 -3.15
N LEU A 71 8.46 -12.76 -2.94
CA LEU A 71 7.97 -11.38 -3.05
C LEU A 71 7.42 -11.09 -4.46
N LEU A 72 8.12 -11.53 -5.51
CA LEU A 72 7.68 -11.41 -6.91
C LEU A 72 6.34 -12.11 -7.16
N LYS A 73 6.14 -13.33 -6.64
CA LYS A 73 4.86 -14.04 -6.75
C LYS A 73 3.73 -13.28 -6.05
N VAL A 74 4.00 -12.78 -4.85
CA VAL A 74 3.04 -11.99 -4.07
C VAL A 74 2.71 -10.69 -4.79
N ASP A 75 3.71 -9.98 -5.32
CA ASP A 75 3.53 -8.72 -6.06
C ASP A 75 2.73 -8.90 -7.35
N HIS A 76 2.96 -10.01 -8.06
CA HIS A 76 2.19 -10.34 -9.25
C HIS A 76 0.70 -10.59 -8.91
N ILE A 77 0.41 -11.27 -7.79
CA ILE A 77 -0.97 -11.47 -7.33
C ILE A 77 -1.59 -10.13 -6.88
N ALA A 78 -0.86 -9.34 -6.09
CA ALA A 78 -1.32 -8.04 -5.61
C ALA A 78 -1.58 -7.06 -6.77
N SER A 79 -0.76 -7.08 -7.82
CA SER A 79 -0.93 -6.25 -9.03
C SER A 79 -2.20 -6.63 -9.80
N LYS A 80 -2.54 -7.92 -9.90
CA LYS A 80 -3.82 -8.35 -10.48
C LYS A 80 -5.01 -7.83 -9.68
N ILE A 81 -4.95 -7.93 -8.35
CA ILE A 81 -5.99 -7.39 -7.46
C ILE A 81 -6.14 -5.88 -7.69
N MET A 82 -5.03 -5.13 -7.74
CA MET A 82 -5.03 -3.69 -7.99
C MET A 82 -5.71 -3.34 -9.34
N LEU A 83 -5.40 -4.07 -10.41
CA LEU A 83 -6.02 -3.88 -11.72
C LEU A 83 -7.55 -4.10 -11.66
N TYR A 84 -8.02 -5.14 -10.98
CA TYR A 84 -9.46 -5.38 -10.81
C TYR A 84 -10.13 -4.28 -9.99
N SER A 85 -9.47 -3.77 -8.95
CA SER A 85 -9.97 -2.65 -8.14
C SER A 85 -10.13 -1.36 -8.96
N ILE A 86 -9.12 -1.02 -9.76
CA ILE A 86 -9.17 0.15 -10.67
C ILE A 86 -10.30 -0.03 -11.70
N PHE A 87 -10.43 -1.22 -12.27
CA PHE A 87 -11.49 -1.52 -13.22
C PHE A 87 -12.90 -1.35 -12.62
N LEU A 88 -13.14 -1.88 -11.41
CA LEU A 88 -14.41 -1.71 -10.71
C LEU A 88 -14.76 -0.24 -10.48
N ILE A 89 -13.78 0.57 -10.10
CA ILE A 89 -13.98 2.01 -9.89
C ILE A 89 -14.25 2.71 -11.21
N ALA A 90 -13.49 2.41 -12.26
CA ALA A 90 -13.71 2.98 -13.58
C ALA A 90 -15.13 2.68 -14.09
N VAL A 91 -15.62 1.44 -13.90
CA VAL A 91 -17.01 1.07 -14.22
C VAL A 91 -18.00 1.84 -13.35
N PHE A 92 -17.74 1.99 -12.05
CA PHE A 92 -18.62 2.71 -11.13
C PHE A 92 -18.73 4.21 -11.46
N PHE A 93 -17.63 4.85 -11.84
CA PHE A 93 -17.62 6.25 -12.28
C PHE A 93 -18.16 6.45 -13.70
N SER A 94 -18.00 5.46 -14.59
CA SER A 94 -18.52 5.49 -15.97
C SER A 94 -20.03 5.21 -16.04
N ALA A 95 -20.54 4.40 -15.13
CA ALA A 95 -21.96 4.13 -15.03
C ALA A 95 -22.70 5.33 -14.44
N ASN A 96 -23.89 5.64 -14.98
CA ASN A 96 -24.71 6.81 -14.62
C ASN A 96 -25.20 6.85 -13.16
N TYR A 97 -24.76 5.95 -12.28
CA TYR A 97 -25.15 5.91 -10.86
C TYR A 97 -24.63 7.11 -10.07
N THR A 98 -23.57 7.78 -10.53
CA THR A 98 -22.93 8.93 -9.88
C THR A 98 -23.33 10.28 -10.46
N ARG A 99 -24.19 10.33 -11.49
CA ARG A 99 -24.57 11.58 -12.19
C ARG A 99 -25.22 12.66 -11.30
N GLY A 100 -25.63 12.32 -10.09
CA GLY A 100 -26.19 13.25 -9.09
C GLY A 100 -25.35 13.43 -7.82
N LEU A 101 -24.16 12.81 -7.74
CA LEU A 101 -23.27 12.94 -6.59
C LEU A 101 -22.18 13.96 -6.93
N ASP A 102 -22.07 15.00 -6.11
CA ASP A 102 -21.01 15.99 -6.21
C ASP A 102 -19.75 15.40 -5.55
N ILE A 103 -18.98 14.64 -6.34
CA ILE A 103 -17.78 13.94 -5.87
C ILE A 103 -16.63 14.94 -5.81
N SER A 104 -16.14 15.23 -4.61
CA SER A 104 -15.00 16.11 -4.43
C SER A 104 -13.68 15.41 -4.73
N ASN A 105 -12.62 16.19 -5.01
CA ASN A 105 -11.27 15.66 -5.18
C ASN A 105 -10.78 14.89 -3.93
N LEU A 106 -11.25 15.29 -2.74
CA LEU A 106 -10.94 14.61 -1.48
C LEU A 106 -11.58 13.22 -1.41
N ASP A 107 -12.81 13.07 -1.92
CA ASP A 107 -13.50 11.77 -1.98
C ASP A 107 -12.74 10.78 -2.86
N ILE A 108 -12.29 11.23 -4.03
CA ILE A 108 -11.47 10.43 -4.95
C ILE A 108 -10.15 10.04 -4.28
N GLY A 109 -9.50 10.97 -3.59
CA GLY A 109 -8.26 10.71 -2.84
C GLY A 109 -8.42 9.65 -1.75
N VAL A 110 -9.48 9.74 -0.95
CA VAL A 110 -9.78 8.75 0.10
C VAL A 110 -10.07 7.36 -0.49
N ILE A 111 -10.79 7.29 -1.61
CA ILE A 111 -11.05 6.02 -2.31
C ILE A 111 -9.74 5.40 -2.79
N LEU A 112 -8.85 6.18 -3.42
CA LEU A 112 -7.56 5.68 -3.90
C LEU A 112 -6.67 5.18 -2.76
N LEU A 113 -6.61 5.93 -1.65
CA LEU A 113 -5.85 5.50 -0.47
C LEU A 113 -6.41 4.22 0.16
N ALA A 114 -7.74 4.04 0.17
CA ALA A 114 -8.37 2.82 0.65
C ALA A 114 -7.94 1.58 -0.16
N ILE A 115 -7.86 1.71 -1.50
CA ILE A 115 -7.39 0.62 -2.37
C ILE A 115 -5.94 0.26 -2.06
N LEU A 116 -5.08 1.28 -1.98
CA LEU A 116 -3.65 1.09 -1.71
C LEU A 116 -3.44 0.44 -0.33
N PHE A 117 -4.27 0.81 0.66
CA PHE A 117 -4.26 0.19 1.98
C PHE A 117 -4.66 -1.29 1.92
N ILE A 118 -5.77 -1.63 1.25
CA ILE A 118 -6.22 -3.02 1.06
C ILE A 118 -5.17 -3.84 0.30
N GLN A 119 -4.51 -3.24 -0.69
CA GLN A 119 -3.45 -3.88 -1.45
C GLN A 119 -2.22 -4.18 -0.59
N SER A 120 -1.74 -3.19 0.19
CA SER A 120 -0.61 -3.39 1.11
C SER A 120 -0.93 -4.48 2.15
N LEU A 121 -2.14 -4.48 2.68
CA LEU A 121 -2.61 -5.51 3.62
C LEU A 121 -2.68 -6.90 2.96
N SER A 122 -3.18 -6.98 1.73
CA SER A 122 -3.23 -8.22 0.95
C SER A 122 -1.82 -8.76 0.68
N LYS A 123 -0.87 -7.89 0.33
CA LYS A 123 0.54 -8.24 0.10
C LYS A 123 1.17 -8.84 1.36
N LEU A 124 0.96 -8.22 2.52
CA LEU A 124 1.46 -8.72 3.80
C LEU A 124 0.86 -10.08 4.17
N ILE A 125 -0.47 -10.25 4.03
CA ILE A 125 -1.16 -11.50 4.33
C ILE A 125 -0.67 -12.62 3.42
N LEU A 126 -0.56 -12.37 2.11
CA LEU A 126 -0.06 -13.35 1.14
C LEU A 126 1.39 -13.73 1.45
N TYR A 127 2.24 -12.77 1.79
CA TYR A 127 3.62 -13.05 2.19
C TYR A 127 3.67 -13.97 3.41
N ILE A 128 2.92 -13.67 4.48
CA ILE A 128 2.83 -14.51 5.69
C ILE A 128 2.26 -15.91 5.36
N TYR A 129 1.30 -15.98 4.44
CA TYR A 129 0.72 -17.24 4.00
C TYR A 129 1.75 -18.14 3.29
N PHE A 130 2.51 -17.58 2.34
CA PHE A 130 3.54 -18.32 1.62
C PHE A 130 4.73 -18.71 2.52
N ASP A 131 5.11 -17.82 3.44
CA ASP A 131 6.12 -18.06 4.48
C ASP A 131 5.72 -19.24 5.39
N LYS A 132 4.51 -19.23 5.96
CA LYS A 132 4.01 -20.32 6.81
C LYS A 132 3.82 -21.66 6.10
N LYS A 133 3.56 -21.65 4.79
CA LYS A 133 3.31 -22.87 4.01
C LYS A 133 4.61 -23.57 3.59
N GLY A 134 5.77 -22.99 3.89
CA GLY A 134 7.08 -23.62 3.65
C GLY A 134 7.34 -23.92 2.18
N ILE A 135 6.75 -23.16 1.24
CA ILE A 135 6.88 -23.41 -0.20
C ILE A 135 8.33 -23.18 -0.71
N CYS A 136 9.24 -22.75 0.17
CA CYS A 136 10.68 -22.81 -0.03
C CYS A 136 11.39 -23.36 1.22
N ASN A 137 11.20 -24.64 1.52
CA ASN A 137 12.22 -25.44 2.20
C ASN A 137 12.69 -26.54 1.25
#